data_AF-A0A0A0L778-F1
#
_entry.id   AF-A0A0A0L778-F1
#
_cell.length_a   1.000
_cell.length_b   1.000
_cell.length_c   1.000
_cell.angle_alpha   90.00
_cell.angle_beta   90.00
_cell.angle_gamma   90.00
#
_symmetry.space_group_name_H-M   'P 1'
#
loop_
_entity.id
_entity.type
_entity.pdbx_description
1 polymer ?
#
loop_
_entity_poly.entity_id
_entity_poly.type
_entity_poly.pdbx_seq_one_letter_code
_entity_poly.pdbx_strand_id
1 'polypeptide(L)'
;MNAVMLTEEIKVGLRPKRNENKGIVEKEEISKVVKSLLEGEEWKKPHGKMKEAAEKAVGEDGSSTKIMNDLVNNWKAKISS
;
A
#
# COMPACT_ATOMS: atom_id res chain seq x y z
N MET A 1 -12.78 1.64 -2.40
CA MET A 1 -12.26 0.26 -2.28
C MET A 1 -10.85 0.26 -1.71
N ASN A 2 -9.86 0.87 -2.37
CA ASN A 2 -8.46 0.91 -1.91
C ASN A 2 -8.29 1.42 -0.46
N ALA A 3 -9.01 2.49 -0.08
CA ALA A 3 -8.93 3.03 1.27
C ALA A 3 -9.32 2.01 2.35
N VAL A 4 -10.38 1.22 2.10
CA VAL A 4 -10.85 0.18 3.04
C VAL A 4 -9.78 -0.91 3.20
N MET A 5 -9.22 -1.40 2.09
CA MET A 5 -8.13 -2.38 2.12
C MET A 5 -6.92 -1.86 2.92
N LEU A 6 -6.48 -0.63 2.66
CA LEU A 6 -5.29 -0.07 3.30
C LEU A 6 -5.48 0.21 4.81
N THR A 7 -6.69 0.59 5.23
CA THR A 7 -6.93 0.98 6.64
C THR A 7 -7.54 -0.13 7.50
N GLU A 8 -8.37 -1.00 6.93
CA GLU A 8 -9.10 -2.02 7.69
C GLU A 8 -8.42 -3.39 7.62
N GLU A 9 -7.94 -3.79 6.43
CA GLU A 9 -7.31 -5.10 6.22
C GLU A 9 -5.80 -5.07 6.49
N ILE A 10 -5.08 -4.21 5.76
CA ILE A 10 -3.60 -4.14 5.82
C ILE A 10 -3.14 -3.30 7.02
N LYS A 11 -3.98 -2.36 7.47
CA LYS A 11 -3.74 -1.48 8.64
C LYS A 11 -2.44 -0.67 8.54
N VAL A 12 -2.14 -0.17 7.33
CA VAL A 12 -0.94 0.65 7.03
C VAL A 12 -1.25 2.14 6.95
N GLY A 13 -2.51 2.53 7.10
CA GLY A 13 -2.93 3.93 7.02
C GLY A 13 -4.13 4.24 7.90
N LEU A 14 -4.39 5.53 8.07
CA LEU A 14 -5.53 6.06 8.80
C LEU A 14 -6.49 6.74 7.84
N ARG A 15 -7.79 6.54 8.04
CA ARG A 15 -8.85 7.14 7.21
C ARG A 15 -9.64 8.16 8.05
N PRO A 16 -9.66 9.44 7.67
CA PRO A 16 -10.45 10.43 8.39
C PRO A 16 -11.94 10.17 8.22
N LYS A 17 -12.69 10.39 9.30
CA LYS A 17 -14.15 10.25 9.32
C LYS A 17 -14.83 11.47 8.71
N ARG A 18 -15.80 11.23 7.84
CA ARG A 18 -16.66 12.27 7.26
C ARG A 18 -17.79 12.57 8.23
N ASN A 19 -18.10 13.85 8.41
CA ASN A 19 -19.31 14.28 9.11
C ASN A 19 -20.53 13.82 8.29
N GLU A 20 -21.41 13.02 8.89
CA GLU A 20 -22.55 12.41 8.21
C GLU A 20 -23.57 13.44 7.71
N ASN A 21 -23.74 14.55 8.45
CA ASN A 21 -24.72 15.59 8.12
C ASN A 21 -24.23 16.54 7.03
N LYS A 22 -22.97 16.98 7.14
CA LYS A 22 -22.39 17.96 6.20
C LYS A 22 -21.73 17.31 5.00
N GLY A 23 -21.40 16.03 5.11
CA GLY A 23 -20.66 15.32 4.08
C GLY A 23 -19.25 15.89 3.87
N ILE A 24 -18.61 16.45 4.90
CA ILE A 24 -17.23 16.94 4.80
C ILE A 24 -16.41 16.38 5.94
N VAL A 25 -15.09 16.35 5.77
CA VAL A 25 -14.17 16.06 6.87
C VAL A 25 -13.87 17.40 7.55
N GLU A 26 -14.17 17.50 8.83
CA GLU A 26 -13.97 18.73 9.60
C GLU A 26 -12.49 18.87 10.01
N LYS A 27 -12.03 20.11 10.20
CA LYS A 27 -10.61 20.41 10.47
C LYS A 27 -10.08 19.69 11.72
N GLU A 28 -10.95 19.45 12.69
CA GLU A 28 -10.65 18.74 13.94
C GLU A 28 -10.27 17.28 13.66
N GLU A 29 -11.02 16.60 12.78
CA GLU A 29 -10.71 15.22 12.39
C GLU A 29 -9.43 15.15 11.57
N ILE A 30 -9.19 16.12 10.67
CA ILE A 30 -7.94 16.20 9.91
C ILE A 30 -6.76 16.35 10.88
N SER A 31 -6.84 17.29 11.82
CA SER A 31 -5.80 17.53 12.82
C SER A 31 -5.52 16.29 13.67
N LYS A 32 -6.57 15.58 14.10
CA LYS A 32 -6.45 14.33 14.85
C LYS A 32 -5.71 13.26 14.06
N VAL A 33 -6.15 12.98 12.83
CA VAL A 33 -5.54 11.93 11.99
C VAL A 33 -4.09 12.26 11.66
N VAL A 34 -3.78 13.52 11.35
CA VAL A 34 -2.40 13.96 11.06
C VAL A 34 -1.51 13.77 12.29
N LYS A 35 -1.97 14.16 13.48
CA LYS A 35 -1.23 13.92 14.73
C LYS A 35 -1.01 12.44 15.00
N SER A 36 -2.06 11.61 14.89
CA SER A 36 -1.94 10.17 15.04
C SER A 36 -1.02 9.52 14.01
N LEU A 37 -0.92 10.06 12.79
CA LEU A 37 0.01 9.57 11.78
C LEU A 37 1.46 9.94 12.10
N LEU A 38 1.72 11.16 12.57
CA LEU A 38 3.09 11.61 12.84
C LEU A 38 3.63 11.09 14.17
N GLU A 39 2.81 11.09 15.22
CA GLU A 39 3.21 10.76 16.59
C GLU A 39 2.88 9.31 16.96
N GLY A 40 1.88 8.71 16.30
CA GLY A 40 1.47 7.34 16.57
C GLY A 40 2.39 6.31 15.93
N GLU A 41 2.44 5.12 16.55
CA GLU A 41 3.32 4.02 16.10
C GLU A 41 2.56 2.85 15.46
N GLU A 42 1.22 2.83 15.55
CA GLU A 42 0.38 1.70 15.15
C GLU A 42 0.55 1.31 13.68
N TRP A 43 0.78 2.28 12.79
CA TRP A 43 0.98 2.06 11.37
C TRP A 43 2.43 1.74 10.99
N LYS A 44 3.43 2.09 11.82
CA LYS A 44 4.86 2.02 11.46
C LYS A 44 5.31 0.59 11.21
N LYS A 45 4.94 -0.34 12.10
CA LYS A 45 5.31 -1.76 11.99
C LYS A 45 4.70 -2.46 10.76
N PRO A 46 3.38 -2.39 10.52
CA PRO A 46 2.81 -2.97 9.30
C PRO A 46 3.34 -2.29 8.04
N HIS A 47 3.56 -0.96 8.07
CA HIS A 47 4.15 -0.24 6.93
C HIS A 47 5.59 -0.68 6.64
N GLY A 48 6.43 -0.85 7.67
CA GLY A 48 7.80 -1.35 7.51
C GLY A 48 7.84 -2.73 6.87
N LYS A 49 6.99 -3.66 7.33
CA LYS A 49 6.85 -4.98 6.72
C LYS A 49 6.38 -4.92 5.26
N MET A 50 5.43 -4.04 4.95
CA MET A 50 4.94 -3.84 3.58
C MET A 50 6.05 -3.31 2.68
N LYS A 51 6.84 -2.35 3.17
CA LYS A 51 8.00 -1.81 2.45
C LYS A 51 9.04 -2.89 2.15
N GLU A 52 9.46 -3.65 3.17
CA GLU A 52 10.44 -4.73 3.00
C GLU A 52 9.93 -5.82 2.04
N ALA A 53 8.64 -6.19 2.12
CA ALA A 53 8.04 -7.17 1.23
C ALA A 53 8.01 -6.67 -0.22
N ALA A 54 7.67 -5.40 -0.44
CA ALA A 54 7.68 -4.78 -1.76
C ALA A 54 9.10 -4.75 -2.35
N GLU A 55 10.10 -4.33 -1.57
CA GLU A 55 11.51 -4.32 -1.98
C GLU A 55 12.01 -5.72 -2.35
N LYS A 56 11.68 -6.73 -1.54
CA LYS A 56 12.04 -8.14 -1.83
C LYS A 56 11.36 -8.66 -3.09
N ALA A 57 10.10 -8.30 -3.33
CA ALA A 57 9.35 -8.77 -4.49
C ALA A 57 9.92 -8.23 -5.81
N VAL A 58 10.44 -7.00 -5.81
CA VAL A 58 10.99 -6.34 -7.01
C VAL A 58 12.51 -6.42 -7.12
N GLY A 59 13.21 -7.00 -6.13
CA GLY A 59 14.65 -7.25 -6.20
C GLY A 59 15.03 -8.18 -7.35
N GLU A 60 16.34 -8.31 -7.61
CA GLU A 60 16.88 -9.12 -8.73
C GLU A 60 16.36 -10.56 -8.73
N ASP A 61 16.35 -11.21 -7.56
CA ASP A 61 15.78 -12.54 -7.34
C ASP A 61 14.33 -12.53 -6.83
N GLY A 62 13.67 -11.38 -6.90
CA GLY A 62 12.33 -11.15 -6.40
C GLY A 62 11.26 -11.87 -7.21
N SER A 63 10.14 -12.17 -6.57
CA SER A 63 9.03 -12.90 -7.20
C SER A 63 8.46 -12.16 -8.41
N SER A 64 8.27 -10.85 -8.32
CA SER A 64 7.75 -10.04 -9.44
C SER A 64 8.74 -10.02 -10.61
N THR A 65 10.04 -9.87 -10.31
CA THR A 65 11.10 -9.87 -11.32
C THR A 65 11.19 -11.21 -12.05
N LYS A 66 11.12 -12.32 -11.31
CA LYS A 66 11.11 -13.68 -11.89
C LYS A 66 9.93 -13.91 -12.83
N ILE A 67 8.72 -13.59 -12.36
CA ILE A 67 7.50 -13.72 -13.19
C ILE A 67 7.60 -12.85 -14.45
N MET A 68 8.13 -11.64 -14.33
CA MET A 68 8.32 -10.75 -15.48
C MET A 68 9.35 -11.31 -16.47
N ASN A 69 10.46 -11.86 -15.98
CA ASN A 69 11.46 -12.51 -16.83
C ASN A 69 10.89 -13.71 -17.58
N ASP A 70 10.10 -14.56 -16.90
CA ASP A 70 9.43 -15.70 -17.53
C ASP A 70 8.46 -15.24 -18.62
N LEU A 71 7.67 -14.19 -18.36
CA LEU A 71 6.78 -13.60 -19.36
C LEU A 71 7.55 -13.12 -20.60
N VAL A 72 8.64 -12.37 -20.39
CA VAL A 72 9.47 -11.86 -21.49
C VAL A 72 10.11 -13.00 -22.28
N ASN A 73 10.59 -14.04 -21.62
CA ASN A 73 11.18 -15.22 -22.28
C ASN A 73 10.13 -15.97 -23.13
N ASN A 74 8.92 -16.12 -22.60
CA ASN A 74 7.81 -16.71 -23.35
C ASN A 74 7.46 -15.89 -24.60
N TRP A 75 7.51 -14.57 -24.54
CA TRP A 75 7.28 -13.72 -25.71
C TRP A 75 8.40 -13.82 -26.74
N LYS A 76 9.67 -13.82 -26.30
CA LYS A 76 10.81 -14.01 -27.19
C LYS A 76 10.73 -15.35 -27.94
N ALA A 77 10.37 -16.42 -27.24
CA ALA A 77 10.20 -17.74 -27.86
C ALA A 77 9.14 -17.74 -28.96
N LYS A 78 8.03 -17.00 -28.77
CA LYS A 78 6.95 -16.88 -29.76
C LYS A 78 7.27 -15.97 -30.95
N ILE A 79 8.17 -15.00 -30.76
CA ILE A 79 8.59 -14.09 -31.85
C ILE A 79 9.69 -14.75 -32.71
N SER A 80 10.50 -15.62 -32.11
CA SER A 80 11.57 -16.34 -32.81
C SER A 80 11.11 -17.64 -33.49
N SER A 81 9.82 -17.96 -33.43
CA SER A 81 9.15 -19.08 -34.11
C SER A 81 8.29 -18.61 -35.27
#